data_AF-A0A090GBL4-F1
#
_entry.id   AF-A0A090GBL4-F1
#
_cell.length_a   1.000
_cell.length_b   1.000
_cell.length_c   1.000
_cell.angle_alpha   90.00
_cell.angle_beta   90.00
_cell.angle_gamma   90.00
#
_symmetry.space_group_name_H-M   'P 1'
#
loop_
_entity.id
_entity.type
_entity.pdbx_description
1 polymer ?
#
loop_
_entity_poly.entity_id
_entity_poly.type
_entity_poly.pdbx_seq_one_letter_code
_entity_poly.pdbx_strand_id
1 'polypeptide(L)'
;MGIDRQDSKRAGKTGAAMAALMLLAGCMTHQPTGTDAYRTSSINQWLTTNDADKVVSAMSAKGMMPATIDCRFADTTPGKVAYRSKFTWKRAPANTRYHWEVGDPAYLASKDVASNRAGLRRVYAKTVRDAATGQKVGCSVWVG
;
A
#
# COMPACT_ATOMS: atom_id res chain seq x y z
N MET A 1 12.52 67.25 55.78
CA MET A 1 11.12 67.74 55.60
C MET A 1 11.07 68.49 54.28
N GLY A 2 10.25 68.04 53.33
CA GLY A 2 10.19 68.65 51.99
C GLY A 2 9.16 67.99 51.09
N ILE A 3 7.91 68.45 51.23
CA ILE A 3 6.88 68.80 50.21
C ILE A 3 6.52 67.81 49.07
N ASP A 4 5.19 67.67 48.97
CA ASP A 4 4.26 67.03 48.03
C ASP A 4 4.40 67.42 46.53
N ARG A 5 3.97 66.49 45.64
CA ARG A 5 3.26 66.62 44.32
C ARG A 5 3.78 67.60 43.24
N GLN A 6 3.66 67.40 41.92
CA GLN A 6 2.92 66.53 41.00
C GLN A 6 3.58 66.70 39.61
N ASP A 7 3.71 65.68 38.75
CA ASP A 7 3.02 65.49 37.44
C ASP A 7 4.09 65.00 36.44
N SER A 8 3.87 64.16 35.43
CA SER A 8 2.75 63.35 34.98
C SER A 8 3.28 62.44 33.85
N LYS A 9 2.81 61.17 33.83
CA LYS A 9 2.72 60.23 32.66
C LYS A 9 4.05 59.79 32.02
N ARG A 10 4.26 58.54 31.60
CA ARG A 10 3.35 57.57 30.97
C ARG A 10 3.92 56.15 31.13
N ALA A 11 3.01 55.20 31.25
CA ALA A 11 3.21 53.80 31.53
C ALA A 11 4.14 53.04 30.56
N GLY A 12 5.06 52.29 31.16
CA GLY A 12 5.26 50.85 31.00
C GLY A 12 5.34 50.25 29.59
N LYS A 13 6.51 49.70 29.25
CA LYS A 13 6.72 48.24 29.18
C LYS A 13 8.20 47.92 28.96
N THR A 14 8.75 47.27 29.99
CA THR A 14 9.95 46.42 30.05
C THR A 14 10.02 45.49 28.84
N GLY A 15 11.15 45.44 28.13
CA GLY A 15 12.15 44.34 28.19
C GLY A 15 11.76 43.20 27.23
N ALA A 16 12.63 42.51 26.49
CA ALA A 16 14.07 42.38 26.43
C ALA A 16 14.40 41.89 24.98
N ALA A 17 15.49 42.39 24.39
CA ALA A 17 16.71 41.64 24.08
C ALA A 17 16.59 40.50 23.03
N MET A 18 17.54 40.57 22.11
CA MET A 18 17.71 39.83 20.86
C MET A 18 17.96 38.34 21.03
N ALA A 19 17.58 37.55 20.02
CA ALA A 19 18.41 36.45 19.53
C ALA A 19 18.04 36.13 18.07
N ALA A 20 18.92 36.51 17.15
CA ALA A 20 18.90 36.05 15.78
C ALA A 20 19.36 34.58 15.74
N LEU A 21 18.57 33.72 15.12
CA LEU A 21 19.00 32.40 14.66
C LEU A 21 18.51 32.23 13.23
N MET A 22 19.42 32.48 12.29
CA MET A 22 19.26 32.06 10.91
C MET A 22 19.30 30.53 10.86
N LEU A 23 18.16 29.91 10.57
CA LEU A 23 18.12 28.55 10.05
C LEU A 23 17.41 28.60 8.70
N LEU A 24 18.23 28.68 7.67
CA LEU A 24 17.93 28.18 6.33
C LEU A 24 17.54 26.70 6.45
N ALA A 25 16.25 26.43 6.46
CA ALA A 25 15.71 25.14 6.06
C ALA A 25 14.50 25.46 5.20
N GLY A 26 14.69 25.29 3.89
CA GLY A 26 13.68 25.60 2.90
C GLY A 26 12.36 24.91 3.23
N CYS A 27 11.27 25.54 2.79
CA CYS A 27 10.01 24.86 2.54
C CYS A 27 10.26 23.75 1.51
N MET A 28 10.82 22.63 1.97
CA MET A 28 10.62 21.37 1.29
C MET A 28 9.14 21.10 1.46
N THR A 29 8.37 21.46 0.42
CA THR A 29 7.28 20.61 -0.03
C THR A 29 7.69 19.18 0.28
N HIS A 30 7.07 18.58 1.30
CA HIS A 30 7.12 17.15 1.49
C HIS A 30 6.49 16.56 0.24
N GLN A 31 7.33 16.36 -0.76
CA GLN A 31 7.05 15.53 -1.91
C GLN A 31 7.07 14.14 -1.32
N PRO A 32 5.92 13.46 -1.17
CA PRO A 32 5.91 12.16 -0.55
C PRO A 32 6.61 11.20 -1.50
N THR A 33 7.90 10.98 -1.23
CA THR A 33 8.75 10.03 -1.95
C THR A 33 8.27 8.63 -1.58
N GLY A 34 7.56 8.00 -2.53
CA GLY A 34 7.38 6.55 -2.60
C GLY A 34 6.12 5.97 -1.95
N THR A 35 5.56 6.57 -0.89
CA THR A 35 4.43 5.97 -0.14
C THR A 35 3.05 6.56 -0.48
N ASP A 36 2.91 7.87 -0.70
CA ASP A 36 1.62 8.46 -1.11
C ASP A 36 1.32 8.27 -2.61
N ALA A 37 2.32 8.16 -3.48
CA ALA A 37 2.10 7.77 -4.88
C ALA A 37 1.41 6.39 -5.00
N TYR A 38 1.63 5.54 -3.99
CA TYR A 38 1.01 4.23 -3.87
C TYR A 38 -0.42 4.27 -3.33
N ARG A 39 -0.79 5.37 -2.65
CA ARG A 39 -2.04 5.52 -1.90
C ARG A 39 -3.25 5.75 -2.81
N THR A 40 -3.03 6.16 -4.06
CA THR A 40 -4.11 6.42 -5.03
C THR A 40 -4.07 5.50 -6.26
N SER A 41 -2.88 5.06 -6.67
CA SER A 41 -2.70 4.29 -7.93
C SER A 41 -2.88 2.77 -7.78
N SER A 42 -2.70 2.21 -6.57
CA SER A 42 -2.57 0.76 -6.35
C SER A 42 -3.87 -0.03 -6.24
N ILE A 43 -5.02 0.64 -6.02
CA ILE A 43 -6.30 -0.04 -5.79
C ILE A 43 -6.85 -0.64 -7.10
N ASN A 44 -6.42 -0.15 -8.26
CA ASN A 44 -6.99 -0.56 -9.54
C ASN A 44 -6.00 -0.80 -10.68
N GLN A 45 -4.70 -0.78 -10.42
CA GLN A 45 -3.68 -0.99 -11.45
C GLN A 45 -3.31 -2.47 -11.62
N TRP A 46 -2.84 -2.81 -12.83
CA TRP A 46 -2.24 -4.10 -13.13
C TRP A 46 -0.76 -4.10 -12.73
N LEU A 47 -0.40 -5.02 -11.85
CA LEU A 47 0.89 -5.08 -11.17
C LEU A 47 1.70 -6.24 -11.73
N THR A 48 3.02 -6.07 -11.78
CA THR A 48 3.93 -7.23 -11.90
C THR A 48 3.91 -8.03 -10.60
N THR A 49 4.41 -9.27 -10.60
CA THR A 49 4.51 -10.07 -9.37
C THR A 49 5.26 -9.33 -8.25
N ASN A 50 6.42 -8.74 -8.55
CA ASN A 50 7.20 -7.99 -7.56
C ASN A 50 6.45 -6.77 -7.01
N ASP A 51 5.70 -6.07 -7.85
CA ASP A 51 4.92 -4.92 -7.39
C ASP A 51 3.69 -5.37 -6.60
N ALA A 52 3.08 -6.50 -6.97
CA ALA A 52 1.96 -7.10 -6.27
C ALA A 52 2.32 -7.48 -4.84
N ASP A 53 3.49 -8.11 -4.62
CA ASP A 53 3.99 -8.44 -3.27
C ASP A 53 4.14 -7.18 -2.40
N LYS A 54 4.66 -6.10 -2.99
CA LYS A 54 4.78 -4.80 -2.31
C LYS A 54 3.42 -4.22 -1.96
N VAL A 55 2.45 -4.24 -2.89
CA VAL A 55 1.07 -3.75 -2.59
C VAL A 55 0.46 -4.56 -1.48
N VAL A 56 0.47 -5.88 -1.60
CA VAL A 56 -0.18 -6.77 -0.63
C VAL A 56 0.41 -6.56 0.75
N SER A 57 1.74 -6.46 0.86
CA SER A 57 2.41 -6.15 2.12
C SER A 57 1.99 -4.79 2.69
N ALA A 58 1.96 -3.74 1.87
CA ALA A 58 1.54 -2.40 2.29
C ALA A 58 0.06 -2.33 2.71
N MET A 59 -0.81 -3.11 2.07
CA MET A 59 -2.22 -3.20 2.42
C MET A 59 -2.44 -4.07 3.67
N SER A 60 -1.65 -5.12 3.84
CA SER A 60 -1.61 -5.92 5.07
C SER A 60 -1.28 -5.05 6.28
N ALA A 61 -0.27 -4.18 6.16
CA ALA A 61 0.11 -3.24 7.22
C ALA A 61 -1.03 -2.25 7.58
N LYS A 62 -1.99 -2.03 6.69
CA LYS A 62 -3.20 -1.23 6.92
C LYS A 62 -4.38 -2.04 7.48
N GLY A 63 -4.18 -3.34 7.76
CA GLY A 63 -5.23 -4.26 8.21
C GLY A 63 -6.20 -4.65 7.09
N MET A 64 -5.73 -4.67 5.85
CA MET A 64 -6.52 -5.04 4.68
C MET A 64 -6.03 -6.38 4.12
N MET A 65 -6.91 -7.12 3.46
CA MET A 65 -6.55 -8.32 2.69
C MET A 65 -7.21 -8.30 1.30
N PRO A 66 -6.68 -9.07 0.34
CA PRO A 66 -7.33 -9.24 -0.95
C PRO A 66 -8.77 -9.74 -0.80
N ALA A 67 -9.72 -9.02 -1.40
CA ALA A 67 -11.10 -9.46 -1.54
C ALA A 67 -11.27 -10.31 -2.81
N THR A 68 -10.72 -9.83 -3.92
CA THR A 68 -10.64 -10.53 -5.20
C THR A 68 -9.27 -10.30 -5.84
N ILE A 69 -8.93 -11.15 -6.81
CA ILE A 69 -7.73 -11.01 -7.64
C ILE A 69 -8.10 -11.28 -9.09
N ASP A 70 -7.67 -10.41 -9.98
CA ASP A 70 -7.70 -10.62 -11.43
C ASP A 70 -6.29 -10.95 -11.91
N CYS A 71 -6.17 -11.84 -12.90
CA CYS A 71 -4.91 -12.19 -13.53
C CYS A 71 -4.98 -12.05 -15.05
N ARG A 72 -3.83 -11.76 -15.66
CA ARG A 72 -3.63 -11.84 -17.12
C ARG A 72 -2.16 -12.11 -17.45
N PHE A 73 -1.91 -12.52 -18.69
CA PHE A 73 -0.56 -12.53 -19.23
C PHE A 73 -0.04 -11.09 -19.37
N ALA A 74 1.19 -10.85 -18.92
CA ALA A 74 1.89 -9.58 -19.11
C ALA A 74 2.43 -9.45 -20.53
N ASP A 75 2.87 -10.59 -21.08
CA ASP A 75 3.35 -10.80 -22.43
C ASP A 75 2.85 -12.17 -22.87
N THR A 76 2.36 -12.27 -24.10
CA THR A 76 1.86 -13.52 -24.70
C THR A 76 2.92 -14.20 -25.58
N THR A 77 4.13 -13.64 -25.63
CA THR A 77 5.27 -14.22 -26.34
C THR A 77 5.61 -15.60 -25.77
N PRO A 78 5.62 -16.66 -26.61
CA PRO A 78 5.94 -18.01 -26.17
C PRO A 78 7.30 -18.07 -25.45
N GLY A 79 7.34 -18.75 -24.30
CA GLY A 79 8.57 -18.95 -23.52
C GLY A 79 8.88 -17.86 -22.49
N LYS A 80 8.14 -16.74 -22.46
CA LYS A 80 8.23 -15.72 -21.39
C LYS A 80 6.93 -15.64 -20.62
N VAL A 81 6.77 -16.52 -19.64
CA VAL A 81 5.57 -16.54 -18.81
C VAL A 81 5.70 -15.45 -17.73
N ALA A 82 5.22 -14.26 -18.04
CA ALA A 82 5.07 -13.18 -17.09
C ALA A 82 3.58 -12.92 -16.84
N TYR A 83 3.19 -12.78 -15.59
CA TYR A 83 1.81 -12.51 -15.21
C TYR A 83 1.66 -11.10 -14.66
N ARG A 84 0.45 -10.56 -14.80
CA ARG A 84 0.02 -9.39 -14.05
C ARG A 84 -1.17 -9.72 -13.18
N SER A 85 -1.22 -9.10 -12.01
CA SER A 85 -2.35 -9.21 -11.10
C SER A 85 -2.97 -7.84 -10.81
N LYS A 86 -4.25 -7.84 -10.47
CA LYS A 86 -4.97 -6.66 -9.98
C LYS A 86 -5.84 -7.11 -8.82
N PHE A 87 -5.86 -6.35 -7.73
CA PHE A 87 -6.54 -6.74 -6.50
C PHE A 87 -7.66 -5.76 -6.16
N THR A 88 -8.71 -6.28 -5.55
CA THR A 88 -9.61 -5.48 -4.73
C THR A 88 -9.37 -5.80 -3.26
N TRP A 89 -9.76 -4.89 -2.36
CA TRP A 89 -9.37 -4.96 -0.96
C TRP A 89 -10.59 -4.94 -0.05
N LYS A 90 -10.49 -5.65 1.07
CA LYS A 90 -11.44 -5.58 2.18
C LYS A 90 -10.71 -5.59 3.51
N ARG A 91 -11.39 -5.20 4.58
CA ARG A 91 -10.85 -5.29 5.93
C ARG A 91 -10.52 -6.75 6.25
N ALA A 92 -9.32 -7.00 6.76
CA ALA A 92 -8.96 -8.30 7.29
C ALA A 92 -9.59 -8.46 8.69
N PRO A 93 -10.38 -9.52 8.94
CA PRO A 93 -10.79 -9.86 10.30
C PRO A 93 -9.57 -10.08 11.21
N ALA A 94 -9.75 -9.91 12.52
CA ALA A 94 -8.66 -10.10 13.48
C ALA A 94 -8.02 -11.49 13.32
N ASN A 95 -6.69 -11.55 13.36
CA ASN A 95 -5.89 -12.77 13.23
C ASN A 95 -6.07 -13.56 11.93
N THR A 96 -6.64 -12.95 10.89
CA THR A 96 -6.84 -13.64 9.60
C THR A 96 -5.51 -13.88 8.91
N ARG A 97 -5.28 -15.12 8.48
CA ARG A 97 -4.18 -15.49 7.59
C ARG A 97 -4.72 -15.58 6.18
N TYR A 98 -3.92 -15.15 5.21
CA TYR A 98 -4.28 -15.27 3.81
C TYR A 98 -3.06 -15.55 2.95
N HIS A 99 -3.32 -16.12 1.77
CA HIS A 99 -2.34 -16.42 0.74
C HIS A 99 -2.96 -16.11 -0.63
N TRP A 100 -2.15 -15.70 -1.59
CA TRP A 100 -2.59 -15.46 -2.96
C TRP A 100 -1.51 -15.93 -3.92
N GLU A 101 -1.92 -16.41 -5.08
CA GLU A 101 -1.01 -16.91 -6.11
C GLU A 101 -1.57 -16.60 -7.50
N VAL A 102 -0.66 -16.50 -8.46
CA VAL A 102 -0.95 -16.38 -9.90
C VAL A 102 -0.03 -17.34 -10.63
N GLY A 103 -0.58 -18.15 -11.52
CA GLY A 103 0.21 -19.13 -12.25
C GLY A 103 -0.62 -19.98 -13.19
N ASP A 104 0.01 -20.97 -13.81
CA ASP A 104 -0.72 -21.96 -14.58
C ASP A 104 -1.65 -22.81 -13.69
N PRO A 105 -2.65 -23.51 -14.27
CA PRO A 105 -3.59 -24.30 -13.48
C PRO A 105 -2.97 -25.42 -12.65
N ALA A 106 -1.86 -26.04 -13.09
CA ALA A 106 -1.22 -27.12 -12.36
C ALA A 106 -0.46 -26.58 -11.14
N TYR A 107 0.22 -25.44 -11.30
CA TYR A 107 0.82 -24.70 -10.21
C TYR A 107 -0.22 -24.35 -9.14
N LEU A 108 -1.37 -23.78 -9.53
CA LEU A 108 -2.41 -23.41 -8.58
C LEU A 108 -3.06 -24.61 -7.89
N ALA A 109 -3.21 -25.75 -8.57
CA ALA A 109 -3.68 -26.98 -7.94
C ALA A 109 -2.71 -27.43 -6.84
N SER A 110 -1.39 -27.34 -7.07
CA SER A 110 -0.39 -27.66 -6.04
C SER A 110 -0.49 -26.70 -4.83
N LYS A 111 -0.74 -25.42 -5.09
CA LYS A 111 -0.90 -24.39 -4.05
C LYS A 111 -2.18 -24.54 -3.26
N ASP A 112 -3.24 -25.05 -3.88
CA ASP A 112 -4.48 -25.36 -3.19
C ASP A 112 -4.25 -26.45 -2.14
N VAL A 113 -3.57 -27.54 -2.49
CA VAL A 113 -3.21 -28.61 -1.54
C VAL A 113 -2.35 -28.08 -0.40
N ALA A 114 -1.31 -27.28 -0.71
CA ALA A 114 -0.44 -26.71 0.31
C ALA A 114 -1.18 -25.74 1.25
N SER A 115 -2.04 -24.89 0.70
CA SER A 115 -2.84 -23.92 1.46
C SER A 115 -3.84 -24.62 2.37
N ASN A 116 -4.53 -25.65 1.87
CA ASN A 116 -5.45 -26.46 2.66
C ASN A 116 -4.73 -27.14 3.84
N ARG A 117 -3.53 -27.70 3.62
CA ARG A 117 -2.69 -28.26 4.71
C ARG A 117 -2.27 -27.22 5.74
N ALA A 118 -2.15 -25.96 5.34
CA ALA A 118 -1.85 -24.84 6.23
C ALA A 118 -3.10 -24.25 6.92
N GLY A 119 -4.28 -24.87 6.75
CA GLY A 119 -5.55 -24.45 7.32
C GLY A 119 -6.25 -23.31 6.58
N LEU A 120 -5.83 -22.99 5.35
CA LEU A 120 -6.44 -21.93 4.54
C LEU A 120 -7.40 -22.54 3.52
N ARG A 121 -8.62 -22.00 3.42
CA ARG A 121 -9.60 -22.37 2.38
C ARG A 121 -9.53 -21.42 1.19
N ARG A 122 -9.68 -21.94 -0.03
CA ARG A 122 -9.77 -21.08 -1.23
C ARG A 122 -11.09 -20.32 -1.22
N VAL A 123 -11.02 -18.99 -1.12
CA VAL A 123 -12.19 -18.11 -1.08
C VAL A 123 -12.44 -17.38 -2.39
N TYR A 124 -11.44 -17.32 -3.27
CA TYR A 124 -11.57 -16.75 -4.59
C TYR A 124 -10.67 -17.51 -5.57
N ALA A 125 -11.16 -17.75 -6.78
CA ALA A 125 -10.38 -18.30 -7.88
C ALA A 125 -10.90 -17.75 -9.21
N LYS A 126 -9.99 -17.44 -10.13
CA LYS A 126 -10.32 -17.03 -11.49
C LYS A 126 -9.33 -17.65 -12.46
N THR A 127 -9.79 -18.03 -13.65
CA THR A 127 -8.95 -18.51 -14.75
C THR A 127 -9.22 -17.66 -15.98
N VAL A 128 -8.15 -17.26 -16.67
CA VAL A 128 -8.19 -16.51 -17.91
C VAL A 128 -7.46 -17.32 -18.98
N ARG A 129 -8.06 -17.39 -20.16
CA ARG A 129 -7.49 -18.03 -21.34
C ARG A 129 -6.99 -16.96 -22.30
N ASP A 130 -5.75 -17.08 -22.73
CA ASP A 130 -5.21 -16.26 -23.81
C ASP A 130 -5.86 -16.69 -25.14
N ALA A 131 -6.36 -15.72 -25.89
CA ALA A 131 -7.11 -16.01 -27.12
C ALA A 131 -6.19 -16.47 -28.26
N ALA A 132 -4.95 -15.99 -28.31
CA ALA A 132 -4.02 -16.27 -29.40
C ALA A 132 -3.35 -17.64 -29.25
N THR A 133 -2.89 -17.96 -28.04
CA THR A 133 -2.13 -19.18 -27.74
C THR A 133 -2.99 -20.29 -27.11
N GLY A 134 -4.17 -19.95 -26.61
CA GLY A 134 -5.00 -20.87 -25.85
C GLY A 134 -4.48 -21.20 -24.45
N GLN A 135 -3.34 -20.64 -24.04
CA GLN A 135 -2.74 -20.84 -22.72
C GLN A 135 -3.67 -20.33 -21.62
N LYS A 136 -3.61 -20.96 -20.44
CA LYS A 136 -4.41 -20.58 -19.28
C LYS A 136 -3.52 -20.05 -18.18
N VAL A 137 -3.94 -18.96 -17.57
CA VAL A 137 -3.42 -18.46 -16.30
C VAL A 137 -4.57 -18.42 -15.31
N GLY A 138 -4.32 -18.81 -14.08
CA GLY A 138 -5.24 -18.62 -12.99
C GLY A 138 -4.68 -17.67 -11.93
N CYS A 139 -5.57 -17.27 -11.04
CA CYS A 139 -5.23 -16.65 -9.78
C CYS A 139 -6.18 -17.13 -8.69
N SER A 140 -5.71 -17.10 -7.45
CA SER A 140 -6.49 -17.58 -6.31
C SER A 140 -6.11 -16.85 -5.05
N VAL A 141 -7.07 -16.77 -4.11
CA VAL A 141 -6.89 -16.28 -2.75
C VAL A 141 -7.39 -17.35 -1.78
N TRP A 142 -6.56 -17.67 -0.80
CA TRP A 142 -6.88 -18.55 0.31
C TRP A 142 -6.89 -17.77 1.62
N VAL A 143 -7.79 -18.13 2.54
CA VAL A 143 -7.98 -17.46 3.83
C VAL A 143 -8.24 -18.50 4.91
N GLY A 144 -7.74 -18.29 6.12
CA GLY A 144 -7.99 -19.13 7.30
C GLY A 144 -7.75 -18.39 8.61
#